data_AF-A0A426QLX5-F1
#
_entry.id   AF-A0A426QLX5-F1
#
_cell.length_a   1.000
_cell.length_b   1.000
_cell.length_c   1.000
_cell.angle_alpha   90.00
_cell.angle_beta   90.00
_cell.angle_gamma   90.00
#
_symmetry.space_group_name_H-M   'P 1'
#
loop_
_entity.id
_entity.type
_entity.pdbx_description
1 polymer ?
#
loop_
_entity_poly.entity_id
_entity_poly.type
_entity_poly.pdbx_seq_one_letter_code
_entity_poly.pdbx_strand_id
1 'polypeptide(L)'
;MSYQVLARKWRPRSFTELVGQAHVLRALVNALDNDRLHHAYLFTGTRGVGKTTLARILAKSLNCETGVGSQPCGECSACREIDEGRFVDLIEVDAASRTKVDETRELLENVQYAPTRGRYKVYLIDEVHMFSNHSFNALLKTLEEPPPHVKFLLATTDPQKLPVTILSRCLQFNLKRLPPEQIRDYLEQILEREGIKAEPGALRELARVADGSMRDGLSLLDQAIAYGGGEVGEAEVRTMLGTIEREFVYDLVRALAAGDGRALLARVADAAERSTDFAALLAELLSVLQRIAVHQALPDGGVDEYADAPEVIAELAAALSPEDVQLFYQIGLIGRRDLPLAPDPRGGLEMILLRMLSFRPAAAGSDSPAPAAGTARPARAGSAAAGASAAARASAPAGESPASTAPGAAPPAGDDWPGLIAAMGLRGLAGQLAENCTLLSCEENRVQLHLDPAHQHLLTPALQGKLGEALNRCLGREVRLEIDSGSDAQPAAETPARQQARMAQERQQAAESAIAGDETVRALQDTFNARVQPDSIRPLDDA
;
A
#
# COMPACT_ATOMS: atom_id res chain seq x y z
N MET A 1 36.08 -15.44 -1.04
CA MET A 1 34.81 -16.05 -0.60
C MET A 1 33.68 -15.16 -1.09
N SER A 2 32.47 -15.66 -1.35
CA SER A 2 31.33 -14.79 -1.64
C SER A 2 30.89 -14.07 -0.37
N TYR A 3 30.77 -12.74 -0.44
CA TYR A 3 30.23 -11.95 0.67
C TYR A 3 28.75 -12.33 0.88
N GLN A 4 28.42 -12.78 2.10
CA GLN A 4 27.05 -13.06 2.49
C GLN A 4 26.56 -11.97 3.44
N VAL A 5 25.58 -11.20 2.96
CA VAL A 5 24.77 -10.24 3.72
C VAL A 5 24.44 -10.81 5.11
N LEU A 6 24.66 -10.04 6.18
CA LEU A 6 24.45 -10.45 7.57
C LEU A 6 23.02 -10.97 7.79
N ALA A 7 22.02 -10.34 7.16
CA ALA A 7 20.62 -10.78 7.16
C ALA A 7 20.36 -12.19 6.58
N ARG A 8 21.34 -12.80 5.90
CA ARG A 8 21.37 -14.22 5.51
C ARG A 8 22.29 -15.04 6.42
N LYS A 9 23.51 -14.55 6.70
CA LYS A 9 24.52 -15.23 7.52
C LYS A 9 24.02 -15.56 8.93
N TRP A 10 23.36 -14.59 9.56
CA TRP A 10 22.81 -14.65 10.93
C TRP A 10 21.31 -14.96 10.99
N ARG A 11 20.73 -15.58 9.94
CA ARG A 11 19.35 -16.09 10.04
C ARG A 11 19.31 -17.21 11.10
N PRO A 12 18.46 -17.09 12.17
CA PRO A 12 18.31 -18.13 13.19
C PRO A 12 18.00 -19.52 12.61
N ARG A 13 18.71 -20.54 13.11
CA ARG A 13 18.64 -21.95 12.68
C ARG A 13 17.94 -22.87 13.68
N SER A 14 17.65 -22.35 14.88
CA SER A 14 16.98 -23.02 16.00
C SER A 14 16.02 -22.04 16.70
N PHE A 15 15.07 -22.57 17.49
CA PHE A 15 14.15 -21.73 18.27
C PHE A 15 14.84 -20.91 19.36
N THR A 16 16.02 -21.35 19.84
CA THR A 16 16.82 -20.65 20.87
C THR A 16 17.63 -19.47 20.32
N GLU A 17 17.89 -19.42 19.02
CA GLU A 17 18.52 -18.28 18.35
C GLU A 17 17.53 -17.16 17.98
N LEU A 18 16.22 -17.40 18.11
CA LEU A 18 15.19 -16.46 17.65
C LEU A 18 14.89 -15.41 18.73
N VAL A 19 15.25 -14.16 18.46
CA VAL A 19 15.04 -13.02 19.36
C VAL A 19 13.54 -12.76 19.59
N GLY A 20 13.14 -12.64 20.85
CA GLY A 20 11.78 -12.29 21.26
C GLY A 20 10.78 -13.43 21.07
N GLN A 21 9.52 -13.08 20.75
CA GLN A 21 8.42 -14.00 20.40
C GLN A 21 8.15 -15.17 21.39
N ALA A 22 8.53 -15.05 22.66
CA ALA A 22 8.47 -16.14 23.65
C ALA A 22 7.09 -16.80 23.79
N HIS A 23 5.99 -16.06 23.54
CA HIS A 23 4.63 -16.61 23.53
C HIS A 23 4.37 -17.58 22.37
N VAL A 24 4.93 -17.31 21.18
CA VAL A 24 4.86 -18.21 20.01
C VAL A 24 5.80 -19.39 20.21
N LEU A 25 7.05 -19.13 20.62
CA LEU A 25 8.07 -20.17 20.81
C LEU A 25 7.60 -21.23 21.81
N ARG A 26 7.11 -20.83 22.98
CA ARG A 26 6.60 -21.76 24.00
C ARG A 26 5.45 -22.62 23.50
N ALA A 27 4.57 -22.08 22.64
CA ALA A 27 3.46 -22.83 22.08
C ALA A 27 3.91 -23.85 21.03
N LEU A 28 4.86 -23.50 20.16
CA LEU A 28 5.43 -24.40 19.15
C LEU A 28 6.28 -25.51 19.78
N VAL A 29 7.13 -25.17 20.75
CA VAL A 29 7.92 -26.13 21.55
C VAL A 29 6.98 -27.16 22.20
N ASN A 30 5.96 -26.70 22.93
CA ASN A 30 4.98 -27.58 23.55
C ASN A 30 4.22 -28.45 22.53
N ALA A 31 3.92 -27.92 21.33
CA ALA A 31 3.21 -28.67 20.29
C ALA A 31 4.08 -29.77 19.66
N LEU A 32 5.37 -29.52 19.45
CA LEU A 32 6.34 -30.51 18.97
C LEU A 32 6.57 -31.60 20.02
N ASP A 33 6.87 -31.21 21.27
CA ASP A 33 7.30 -32.14 22.32
C ASP A 33 6.17 -32.99 22.91
N ASN A 34 4.91 -32.69 22.57
CA ASN A 34 3.72 -33.48 22.95
C ASN A 34 2.99 -34.10 21.74
N ASP A 35 3.61 -34.10 20.55
CA ASP A 35 3.04 -34.58 19.27
C ASP A 35 1.64 -34.01 18.94
N ARG A 36 1.41 -32.73 19.27
CA ARG A 36 0.15 -32.01 18.99
C ARG A 36 0.27 -31.17 17.72
N LEU A 37 0.68 -31.84 16.64
CA LEU A 37 1.01 -31.21 15.36
C LEU A 37 -0.25 -30.88 14.55
N HIS A 38 -0.61 -29.59 14.47
CA HIS A 38 -1.71 -29.14 13.61
C HIS A 38 -1.39 -29.41 12.12
N HIS A 39 -2.40 -29.40 11.24
CA HIS A 39 -2.19 -29.58 9.80
C HIS A 39 -1.78 -28.27 9.10
N ALA A 40 -2.27 -27.12 9.60
CA ALA A 40 -1.95 -25.79 9.07
C ALA A 40 -1.61 -24.78 10.18
N TYR A 41 -0.54 -24.02 9.97
CA TYR A 41 -0.04 -22.96 10.84
C TYR A 41 -0.08 -21.63 10.07
N LEU A 42 -0.52 -20.55 10.71
CA LEU A 42 -0.54 -19.21 10.12
C LEU A 42 0.28 -18.23 10.97
N PHE A 43 1.42 -17.80 10.45
CA PHE A 43 2.27 -16.78 11.05
C PHE A 43 1.87 -15.38 10.55
N THR A 44 1.46 -14.52 11.47
CA THR A 44 1.07 -13.13 11.19
C THR A 44 2.04 -12.17 11.86
N GLY A 45 2.14 -10.94 11.36
CA GLY A 45 3.05 -9.91 11.88
C GLY A 45 3.75 -9.13 10.76
N THR A 46 4.41 -8.03 11.09
CA THR A 46 5.05 -7.13 10.11
C THR A 46 6.16 -7.81 9.28
N ARG A 47 6.71 -7.08 8.30
CA ARG A 47 7.87 -7.57 7.53
C ARG A 47 9.05 -7.83 8.48
N GLY A 48 9.86 -8.83 8.17
CA GLY A 48 11.16 -9.07 8.82
C GLY A 48 11.18 -9.46 10.31
N VAL A 49 10.04 -9.57 11.00
CA VAL A 49 9.95 -10.06 12.41
C VAL A 49 10.23 -11.56 12.59
N GLY A 50 10.62 -12.26 11.52
CA GLY A 50 11.04 -13.67 11.57
C GLY A 50 10.02 -14.71 11.11
N LYS A 51 8.85 -14.34 10.55
CA LYS A 51 7.80 -15.28 10.10
C LYS A 51 8.33 -16.49 9.31
N THR A 52 9.00 -16.22 8.18
CA THR A 52 9.58 -17.23 7.28
C THR A 52 10.70 -18.03 7.94
N THR A 53 11.48 -17.41 8.83
CA THR A 53 12.54 -18.07 9.60
C THR A 53 11.95 -19.08 10.57
N LEU A 54 10.92 -18.68 11.33
CA LEU A 54 10.22 -19.54 12.28
C LEU A 54 9.54 -20.72 11.57
N ALA A 55 8.95 -20.49 10.40
CA ALA A 55 8.40 -21.55 9.57
C ALA A 55 9.46 -22.55 9.10
N ARG A 56 10.65 -22.09 8.67
CA ARG A 56 11.78 -22.97 8.33
C ARG A 56 12.27 -23.79 9.53
N ILE A 57 12.40 -23.18 10.71
CA ILE A 57 12.80 -23.90 11.94
C ILE A 57 11.74 -24.96 12.30
N LEU A 58 10.45 -24.68 12.13
CA LEU A 58 9.38 -25.66 12.33
C LEU A 58 9.45 -26.79 11.28
N ALA A 59 9.64 -26.49 9.99
CA ALA A 59 9.82 -27.50 8.94
C ALA A 59 11.03 -28.41 9.22
N LYS A 60 12.14 -27.83 9.70
CA LYS A 60 13.36 -28.51 10.15
C LYS A 60 13.11 -29.44 11.33
N SER A 61 12.30 -28.98 12.30
CA SER A 61 11.89 -29.74 13.49
C SER A 61 10.94 -30.90 13.16
N LEU A 62 10.11 -30.75 12.13
CA LEU A 62 9.21 -31.79 11.62
C LEU A 62 9.94 -32.87 10.80
N ASN A 63 10.98 -32.50 10.05
CA ASN A 63 11.70 -33.40 9.14
C ASN A 63 13.09 -33.83 9.64
N CYS A 64 13.41 -33.61 10.91
CA CYS A 64 14.69 -34.04 11.46
C CYS A 64 14.77 -35.58 11.55
N GLU A 65 15.89 -36.13 11.07
CA GLU A 65 16.15 -37.57 11.05
C GLU A 65 16.11 -38.18 12.48
N THR A 66 16.65 -37.45 13.47
CA THR A 66 16.69 -37.85 14.89
C THR A 66 15.32 -38.00 15.55
N GLY A 67 14.24 -37.47 14.95
CA GLY A 67 12.90 -37.44 15.53
C GLY A 67 12.23 -36.07 15.35
N VAL A 68 10.92 -36.03 15.60
CA VAL A 68 10.20 -34.76 15.76
C VAL A 68 10.42 -34.27 17.20
N GLY A 69 10.70 -32.98 17.36
CA GLY A 69 10.88 -32.35 18.68
C GLY A 69 11.33 -30.90 18.57
N SER A 70 11.35 -30.18 19.69
CA SER A 70 11.70 -28.76 19.76
C SER A 70 13.17 -28.42 19.49
N GLN A 71 14.07 -29.40 19.36
CA GLN A 71 15.49 -29.19 19.10
C GLN A 71 15.95 -29.95 17.85
N PRO A 72 15.87 -29.34 16.65
CA PRO A 72 16.41 -29.94 15.44
C PRO A 72 17.95 -29.99 15.52
N CYS A 73 18.56 -31.14 15.22
CA CYS A 73 19.99 -31.37 15.46
C CYS A 73 20.95 -30.48 14.63
N GLY A 74 20.49 -29.80 13.58
CA GLY A 74 21.31 -28.95 12.71
C GLY A 74 22.27 -29.70 11.78
N GLU A 75 22.72 -30.90 12.14
CA GLU A 75 23.76 -31.64 11.43
C GLU A 75 23.25 -32.72 10.47
N CYS A 76 22.01 -33.19 10.61
CA CYS A 76 21.47 -34.20 9.70
C CYS A 76 21.24 -33.63 8.29
N SER A 77 21.11 -34.51 7.29
CA SER A 77 21.03 -34.10 5.89
C SER A 77 19.81 -33.23 5.61
N ALA A 78 18.65 -33.60 6.16
CA ALA A 78 17.44 -32.78 6.10
C ALA A 78 17.62 -31.40 6.77
N CYS A 79 18.33 -31.32 7.90
CA CYS A 79 18.59 -30.05 8.58
C CYS A 79 19.42 -29.08 7.73
N ARG A 80 20.49 -29.59 7.09
CA ARG A 80 21.37 -28.76 6.24
C ARG A 80 20.64 -28.33 4.96
N GLU A 81 19.95 -29.25 4.30
CA GLU A 81 19.20 -28.97 3.06
C GLU A 81 18.05 -27.96 3.28
N ILE A 82 17.42 -27.93 4.47
CA ILE A 82 16.39 -26.94 4.83
C ILE A 82 16.99 -25.54 5.10
N ASP A 83 18.13 -25.47 5.79
CA ASP A 83 18.85 -24.21 6.02
C ASP A 83 19.31 -23.58 4.70
N GLU A 84 19.73 -24.41 3.74
CA GLU A 84 20.14 -24.00 2.39
C GLU A 84 18.97 -23.71 1.43
N GLY A 85 17.73 -24.11 1.75
CA GLY A 85 16.57 -24.00 0.86
C GLY A 85 16.60 -24.96 -0.34
N ARG A 86 17.16 -26.17 -0.17
CA ARG A 86 17.31 -27.22 -1.20
C ARG A 86 16.57 -28.52 -0.89
N PHE A 87 15.88 -28.61 0.24
CA PHE A 87 15.21 -29.83 0.69
C PHE A 87 13.93 -30.13 -0.10
N VAL A 88 13.87 -31.30 -0.75
CA VAL A 88 12.84 -31.69 -1.72
C VAL A 88 11.42 -31.64 -1.15
N ASP A 89 11.23 -32.04 0.11
CA ASP A 89 9.91 -32.08 0.76
C ASP A 89 9.58 -30.78 1.53
N LEU A 90 10.30 -29.67 1.28
CA LEU A 90 9.95 -28.31 1.69
C LEU A 90 9.71 -27.45 0.45
N ILE A 91 8.44 -27.31 0.07
CA ILE A 91 8.04 -26.52 -1.10
C ILE A 91 7.80 -25.08 -0.65
N GLU A 92 8.70 -24.18 -1.02
CA GLU A 92 8.59 -22.75 -0.73
C GLU A 92 7.94 -21.98 -1.90
N VAL A 93 6.88 -21.24 -1.60
CA VAL A 93 6.11 -20.42 -2.54
C VAL A 93 6.01 -18.99 -2.00
N ASP A 94 6.63 -18.05 -2.69
CA ASP A 94 6.40 -16.62 -2.47
C ASP A 94 5.20 -16.18 -3.32
N ALA A 95 4.09 -15.88 -2.64
CA ALA A 95 2.83 -15.51 -3.28
C ALA A 95 2.91 -14.16 -4.03
N ALA A 96 3.84 -13.28 -3.68
CA ALA A 96 4.07 -12.02 -4.38
C ALA A 96 4.87 -12.21 -5.68
N SER A 97 5.68 -13.28 -5.79
CA SER A 97 6.47 -13.57 -6.99
C SER A 97 5.76 -14.45 -8.01
N ARG A 98 4.87 -15.35 -7.56
CA ARG A 98 4.11 -16.29 -8.43
C ARG A 98 2.63 -15.91 -8.55
N THR A 99 2.37 -14.78 -9.21
CA THR A 99 1.00 -14.30 -9.48
C THR A 99 0.28 -15.03 -10.62
N LYS A 100 0.99 -15.87 -11.40
CA LYS A 100 0.39 -16.76 -12.40
C LYS A 100 -0.41 -17.86 -11.71
N VAL A 101 -1.73 -17.83 -11.92
CA VAL A 101 -2.72 -18.66 -11.20
C VAL A 101 -2.54 -20.17 -11.43
N ASP A 102 -1.91 -20.57 -12.53
CA ASP A 102 -1.71 -21.96 -12.90
C ASP A 102 -0.57 -22.62 -12.10
N GLU A 103 0.56 -21.91 -11.89
CA GLU A 103 1.72 -22.44 -11.16
C GLU A 103 1.38 -22.79 -9.69
N THR A 104 0.59 -21.94 -9.02
CA THR A 104 0.17 -22.22 -7.63
C THR A 104 -0.79 -23.39 -7.54
N ARG A 105 -1.62 -23.59 -8.58
CA ARG A 105 -2.59 -24.67 -8.64
C ARG A 105 -1.92 -26.03 -8.87
N GLU A 106 -1.00 -26.14 -9.82
CA GLU A 106 -0.26 -27.39 -10.07
C GLU A 106 0.49 -27.88 -8.82
N LEU A 107 1.10 -26.95 -8.05
CA LEU A 107 1.77 -27.27 -6.79
C LEU A 107 0.80 -27.80 -5.71
N LEU A 108 -0.45 -27.33 -5.70
CA LEU A 108 -1.50 -27.76 -4.77
C LEU A 108 -2.16 -29.09 -5.18
N GLU A 109 -2.33 -29.36 -6.49
CA GLU A 109 -2.81 -30.67 -6.97
C GLU A 109 -1.80 -31.79 -6.63
N ASN A 110 -0.50 -31.47 -6.61
CA ASN A 110 0.57 -32.37 -6.16
C ASN A 110 0.62 -32.63 -4.64
N VAL A 111 -0.26 -32.04 -3.81
CA VAL A 111 -0.25 -32.22 -2.35
C VAL A 111 -0.60 -33.67 -1.93
N GLN A 112 -1.38 -34.39 -2.74
CA GLN A 112 -1.84 -35.75 -2.39
C GLN A 112 -0.73 -36.80 -2.36
N TYR A 113 0.41 -36.53 -3.03
CA TYR A 113 1.54 -37.45 -3.09
C TYR A 113 2.42 -37.37 -1.84
N ALA A 114 2.73 -38.53 -1.26
CA ALA A 114 3.60 -38.73 -0.11
C ALA A 114 4.98 -38.03 -0.24
N PRO A 115 5.64 -37.68 0.88
CA PRO A 115 7.00 -37.14 0.86
C PRO A 115 8.00 -38.15 0.28
N THR A 116 9.07 -37.63 -0.33
CA THR A 116 10.11 -38.40 -1.01
C THR A 116 11.15 -38.94 -0.03
N ARG A 117 11.44 -38.20 1.05
CA ARG A 117 12.51 -38.45 2.01
C ARG A 117 12.18 -37.97 3.42
N GLY A 118 11.41 -36.90 3.56
CA GLY A 118 10.95 -36.35 4.83
C GLY A 118 9.87 -37.20 5.51
N ARG A 119 9.63 -36.90 6.80
CA ARG A 119 8.46 -37.40 7.55
C ARG A 119 7.18 -36.69 7.10
N TYR A 120 7.29 -35.42 6.72
CA TYR A 120 6.19 -34.58 6.27
C TYR A 120 6.58 -33.80 5.00
N LYS A 121 5.62 -33.66 4.09
CA LYS A 121 5.67 -32.75 2.95
C LYS A 121 5.19 -31.38 3.42
N VAL A 122 6.10 -30.42 3.49
CA VAL A 122 5.85 -29.10 4.08
C VAL A 122 5.69 -28.06 2.98
N TYR A 123 4.56 -27.38 2.96
CA TYR A 123 4.26 -26.27 2.05
C TYR A 123 4.41 -24.95 2.80
N LEU A 124 5.47 -24.21 2.51
CA LEU A 124 5.73 -22.87 3.08
C LEU A 124 5.28 -21.81 2.08
N ILE A 125 4.19 -21.11 2.39
CA ILE A 125 3.61 -20.06 1.55
C ILE A 125 3.81 -18.71 2.23
N ASP A 126 4.73 -17.90 1.70
CA ASP A 126 5.02 -16.55 2.24
C ASP A 126 4.19 -15.47 1.53
N GLU A 127 3.87 -14.43 2.29
CA GLU A 127 2.90 -13.37 1.97
C GLU A 127 1.59 -13.89 1.33
N VAL A 128 1.02 -14.97 1.89
CA VAL A 128 -0.14 -15.73 1.35
C VAL A 128 -1.38 -14.87 1.03
N HIS A 129 -1.51 -13.67 1.59
CA HIS A 129 -2.59 -12.73 1.24
C HIS A 129 -2.54 -12.23 -0.21
N MET A 130 -1.44 -12.46 -0.94
CA MET A 130 -1.29 -12.13 -2.36
C MET A 130 -1.88 -13.20 -3.30
N PHE A 131 -2.37 -14.33 -2.78
CA PHE A 131 -3.03 -15.37 -3.58
C PHE A 131 -4.33 -14.88 -4.24
N SER A 132 -4.60 -15.41 -5.43
CA SER A 132 -5.88 -15.23 -6.12
C SER A 132 -7.00 -15.99 -5.41
N ASN A 133 -8.25 -15.52 -5.55
CA ASN A 133 -9.45 -16.22 -5.03
C ASN A 133 -9.53 -17.68 -5.48
N HIS A 134 -9.05 -18.00 -6.69
CA HIS A 134 -8.98 -19.38 -7.18
C HIS A 134 -7.94 -20.22 -6.42
N SER A 135 -6.76 -19.65 -6.11
CA SER A 135 -5.72 -20.30 -5.30
C SER A 135 -6.20 -20.57 -3.87
N PHE A 136 -6.93 -19.63 -3.26
CA PHE A 136 -7.57 -19.86 -1.96
C PHE A 136 -8.61 -20.99 -2.01
N ASN A 137 -9.43 -21.06 -3.06
CA ASN A 137 -10.43 -22.13 -3.22
C ASN A 137 -9.80 -23.51 -3.49
N ALA A 138 -8.63 -23.57 -4.12
CA ALA A 138 -7.85 -24.81 -4.23
C ALA A 138 -7.31 -25.23 -2.85
N LEU A 139 -6.70 -24.30 -2.11
CA LEU A 139 -6.15 -24.54 -0.77
C LEU A 139 -7.23 -24.95 0.25
N LEU A 140 -8.44 -24.36 0.18
CA LEU A 140 -9.55 -24.70 1.10
C LEU A 140 -9.91 -26.18 1.09
N LYS A 141 -10.01 -26.80 -0.10
CA LYS A 141 -10.30 -28.25 -0.23
C LYS A 141 -9.27 -29.10 0.52
N THR A 142 -8.00 -28.72 0.43
CA THR A 142 -6.88 -29.44 1.05
C THR A 142 -6.69 -29.10 2.54
N LEU A 143 -7.28 -28.00 3.02
CA LEU A 143 -7.36 -27.65 4.44
C LEU A 143 -8.61 -28.25 5.14
N GLU A 144 -9.63 -28.64 4.38
CA GLU A 144 -10.80 -29.36 4.89
C GLU A 144 -10.51 -30.85 5.10
N GLU A 145 -9.84 -31.49 4.13
CA GLU A 145 -9.41 -32.91 4.23
C GLU A 145 -7.89 -33.04 4.02
N PRO A 146 -7.06 -32.60 5.00
CA PRO A 146 -5.61 -32.60 4.87
C PRO A 146 -5.01 -34.02 4.97
N PRO A 147 -4.16 -34.45 4.01
CA PRO A 147 -3.44 -35.72 4.12
C PRO A 147 -2.51 -35.74 5.34
N PRO A 148 -2.39 -36.85 6.08
CA PRO A 148 -1.69 -36.89 7.37
C PRO A 148 -0.17 -36.59 7.27
N HIS A 149 0.40 -36.78 6.09
CA HIS A 149 1.81 -36.50 5.78
C HIS A 149 2.05 -35.05 5.32
N VAL A 150 1.03 -34.20 5.23
CA VAL A 150 1.14 -32.81 4.74
C VAL A 150 1.09 -31.83 5.90
N LYS A 151 1.90 -30.76 5.83
CA LYS A 151 1.87 -29.62 6.77
C LYS A 151 1.93 -28.30 6.00
N PHE A 152 0.95 -27.42 6.20
CA PHE A 152 0.94 -26.07 5.64
C PHE A 152 1.50 -25.06 6.65
N LEU A 153 2.47 -24.26 6.20
CA LEU A 153 3.07 -23.16 6.95
C LEU A 153 2.82 -21.87 6.17
N LEU A 154 1.78 -21.14 6.54
CA LEU A 154 1.37 -19.90 5.90
C LEU A 154 1.99 -18.71 6.63
N ALA A 155 2.48 -17.70 5.90
CA ALA A 155 2.97 -16.45 6.49
C ALA A 155 2.36 -15.24 5.78
N THR A 156 2.00 -14.20 6.54
CA THR A 156 1.45 -12.94 5.98
C THR A 156 1.80 -11.70 6.81
N THR A 157 2.00 -10.57 6.15
CA THR A 157 1.96 -9.22 6.75
C THR A 157 0.54 -8.76 7.05
N ASP A 158 -0.42 -9.15 6.22
CA ASP A 158 -1.82 -8.73 6.30
C ASP A 158 -2.74 -9.95 6.52
N PRO A 159 -3.26 -10.15 7.74
CA PRO A 159 -4.23 -11.21 8.01
C PRO A 159 -5.68 -10.79 7.71
N GLN A 160 -5.98 -9.51 7.48
CA GLN A 160 -7.34 -9.02 7.25
C GLN A 160 -7.81 -9.30 5.81
N LYS A 161 -6.87 -9.37 4.86
CA LYS A 161 -7.12 -9.82 3.48
C LYS A 161 -7.39 -11.33 3.35
N LEU A 162 -7.17 -12.13 4.39
CA LEU A 162 -7.38 -13.58 4.32
C LEU A 162 -8.85 -13.95 4.53
N PRO A 163 -9.43 -14.85 3.71
CA PRO A 163 -10.77 -15.37 3.94
C PRO A 163 -10.90 -16.00 5.33
N VAL A 164 -12.00 -15.70 6.03
CA VAL A 164 -12.28 -16.24 7.38
C VAL A 164 -12.30 -17.77 7.39
N THR A 165 -12.63 -18.40 6.25
CA THR A 165 -12.59 -19.85 6.03
C THR A 165 -11.17 -20.45 6.06
N ILE A 166 -10.13 -19.69 5.73
CA ILE A 166 -8.73 -20.08 5.94
C ILE A 166 -8.36 -19.84 7.42
N LEU A 167 -8.73 -18.68 7.96
CA LEU A 167 -8.41 -18.27 9.34
C LEU A 167 -8.96 -19.25 10.40
N SER A 168 -10.14 -19.84 10.18
CA SER A 168 -10.73 -20.83 11.08
C SER A 168 -10.10 -22.23 11.00
N ARG A 169 -9.31 -22.51 9.96
CA ARG A 169 -8.64 -23.80 9.70
C ARG A 169 -7.14 -23.77 10.01
N CYS A 170 -6.59 -22.63 10.44
CA CYS A 170 -5.17 -22.48 10.73
C CYS A 170 -4.94 -22.18 12.22
N LEU A 171 -3.91 -22.80 12.82
CA LEU A 171 -3.44 -22.39 14.14
C LEU A 171 -2.65 -21.08 13.99
N GLN A 172 -3.19 -19.99 14.52
CA GLN A 172 -2.67 -18.64 14.28
C GLN A 172 -1.63 -18.22 15.32
N PHE A 173 -0.50 -17.69 14.86
CA PHE A 173 0.59 -17.17 15.67
C PHE A 173 0.97 -15.75 15.23
N ASN A 174 0.63 -14.77 16.08
CA ASN A 174 0.96 -13.36 15.85
C ASN A 174 2.35 -13.03 16.43
N LEU A 175 3.31 -12.75 15.55
CA LEU A 175 4.65 -12.27 15.88
C LEU A 175 4.60 -10.75 16.07
N LYS A 176 5.00 -10.30 17.25
CA LYS A 176 5.01 -8.88 17.61
C LYS A 176 6.18 -8.16 16.92
N ARG A 177 6.07 -6.84 16.76
CA ARG A 177 7.26 -6.00 16.51
C ARG A 177 8.26 -6.18 17.65
N LEU A 178 9.55 -6.24 17.33
CA LEU A 178 10.61 -6.26 18.35
C LEU A 178 10.80 -4.84 18.92
N PRO A 179 11.05 -4.68 20.23
CA PRO A 179 11.42 -3.37 20.78
C PRO A 179 12.82 -2.98 20.30
N PRO A 180 13.13 -1.67 20.12
CA PRO A 180 14.44 -1.23 19.63
C PRO A 180 15.63 -1.73 20.47
N GLU A 181 15.46 -1.88 21.79
CA GLU A 181 16.45 -2.48 22.69
C GLU A 181 16.88 -3.88 22.22
N GLN A 182 15.94 -4.79 21.96
CA GLN A 182 16.23 -6.15 21.50
C GLN A 182 16.82 -6.20 20.08
N ILE A 183 16.65 -5.15 19.28
CA ILE A 183 17.36 -5.00 18.00
C ILE A 183 18.79 -4.55 18.27
N ARG A 184 19.00 -3.45 19.01
CA ARG A 184 20.31 -2.91 19.42
C ARG A 184 21.20 -4.04 19.99
N ASP A 185 20.71 -4.74 21.00
CA ASP A 185 21.46 -5.76 21.74
C ASP A 185 21.87 -6.96 20.86
N TYR A 186 21.11 -7.24 19.80
CA TYR A 186 21.40 -8.31 18.85
C TYR A 186 22.34 -7.86 17.71
N LEU A 187 22.22 -6.60 17.26
CA LEU A 187 23.19 -6.00 16.34
C LEU A 187 24.58 -5.92 17.02
N GLU A 188 24.63 -5.50 18.28
CA GLU A 188 25.84 -5.47 19.11
C GLU A 188 26.50 -6.86 19.23
N GLN A 189 25.74 -7.89 19.63
CA GLN A 189 26.21 -9.28 19.68
C GLN A 189 26.68 -9.85 18.34
N ILE A 190 26.21 -9.32 17.20
CA ILE A 190 26.68 -9.71 15.87
C ILE A 190 28.01 -9.01 15.56
N LEU A 191 28.12 -7.71 15.84
CA LEU A 191 29.34 -6.93 15.62
C LEU A 191 30.51 -7.46 16.46
N GLU A 192 30.28 -7.82 17.73
CA GLU A 192 31.25 -8.51 18.58
C GLU A 192 31.78 -9.81 17.93
N ARG A 193 30.92 -10.58 17.27
CA ARG A 193 31.26 -11.87 16.65
C ARG A 193 31.90 -11.73 15.27
N GLU A 194 31.63 -10.64 14.55
CA GLU A 194 32.34 -10.29 13.31
C GLU A 194 33.66 -9.55 13.58
N GLY A 195 33.87 -9.05 14.80
CA GLY A 195 35.07 -8.29 15.19
C GLY A 195 35.06 -6.83 14.72
N ILE A 196 33.87 -6.26 14.52
CA ILE A 196 33.66 -4.90 13.97
C ILE A 196 33.41 -3.90 15.10
N LYS A 197 34.04 -2.72 15.04
CA LYS A 197 33.76 -1.64 16.01
C LYS A 197 32.47 -0.91 15.66
N ALA A 198 31.69 -0.55 16.67
CA ALA A 198 30.51 0.28 16.53
C ALA A 198 30.30 1.22 17.73
N GLU A 199 29.66 2.36 17.51
CA GLU A 199 29.30 3.30 18.55
C GLU A 199 27.87 3.03 19.09
N PRO A 200 27.63 3.06 20.42
CA PRO A 200 26.31 2.76 20.98
C PRO A 200 25.17 3.67 20.51
N GLY A 201 25.48 4.89 20.06
CA GLY A 201 24.49 5.80 19.45
C GLY A 201 24.08 5.37 18.04
N ALA A 202 25.03 4.95 17.21
CA ALA A 202 24.78 4.39 15.88
C ALA A 202 23.82 3.19 15.94
N LEU A 203 24.03 2.28 16.91
CA LEU A 203 23.16 1.12 17.10
C LEU A 203 21.74 1.49 17.53
N ARG A 204 21.55 2.59 18.28
CA ARG A 204 20.21 3.12 18.63
C ARG A 204 19.50 3.70 17.41
N GLU A 205 20.20 4.43 16.53
CA GLU A 205 19.60 4.96 15.30
C GLU A 205 19.20 3.83 14.35
N LEU A 206 20.08 2.86 14.09
CA LEU A 206 19.78 1.67 13.29
C LEU A 206 18.58 0.89 13.85
N ALA A 207 18.55 0.66 15.17
CA ALA A 207 17.45 -0.06 15.82
C ALA A 207 16.11 0.71 15.83
N ARG A 208 16.14 2.05 15.80
CA ARG A 208 14.94 2.89 15.66
C ARG A 208 14.40 2.84 14.23
N VAL A 209 15.25 3.03 13.22
CA VAL A 209 14.84 3.03 11.80
C VAL A 209 14.39 1.62 11.34
N ALA A 210 14.85 0.56 12.00
CA ALA A 210 14.38 -0.80 11.75
C ALA A 210 12.88 -1.06 12.07
N ASP A 211 12.18 -0.16 12.78
CA ASP A 211 10.72 -0.26 13.10
C ASP A 211 10.25 -1.65 13.62
N GLY A 212 11.10 -2.31 14.42
CA GLY A 212 10.83 -3.63 14.98
C GLY A 212 11.09 -4.82 14.04
N SER A 213 11.66 -4.59 12.85
CA SER A 213 12.05 -5.60 11.85
C SER A 213 13.54 -5.95 11.96
N MET A 214 13.85 -7.17 12.44
CA MET A 214 15.24 -7.62 12.55
C MET A 214 15.93 -7.75 11.18
N ARG A 215 15.19 -8.18 10.14
CA ARG A 215 15.73 -8.29 8.78
C ARG A 215 16.21 -6.94 8.26
N ASP A 216 15.44 -5.89 8.49
CA ASP A 216 15.73 -4.57 7.94
C ASP A 216 16.82 -3.89 8.78
N GLY A 217 16.82 -4.05 10.11
CA GLY A 217 17.94 -3.65 10.98
C GLY A 217 19.29 -4.29 10.60
N LEU A 218 19.32 -5.58 10.30
CA LEU A 218 20.53 -6.25 9.78
C LEU A 218 20.95 -5.73 8.40
N SER A 219 19.99 -5.38 7.54
CA SER A 219 20.28 -4.85 6.20
C SER A 219 20.81 -3.41 6.25
N LEU A 220 20.33 -2.59 7.19
CA LEU A 220 20.86 -1.27 7.50
C LEU A 220 22.26 -1.38 8.13
N LEU A 221 22.53 -2.43 8.92
CA LEU A 221 23.85 -2.69 9.48
C LEU A 221 24.88 -3.09 8.39
N ASP A 222 24.52 -3.98 7.46
CA ASP A 222 25.35 -4.28 6.27
C ASP A 222 25.71 -3.00 5.50
N GLN A 223 24.74 -2.08 5.34
CA GLN A 223 24.96 -0.78 4.68
C GLN A 223 25.89 0.13 5.51
N ALA A 224 25.70 0.20 6.82
CA ALA A 224 26.52 1.02 7.72
C ALA A 224 27.99 0.58 7.71
N ILE A 225 28.25 -0.73 7.78
CA ILE A 225 29.60 -1.31 7.70
C ILE A 225 30.25 -0.99 6.34
N ALA A 226 29.47 -1.04 5.25
CA ALA A 226 29.97 -0.72 3.91
C ALA A 226 30.24 0.80 3.72
N TYR A 227 29.49 1.66 4.41
CA TYR A 227 29.63 3.12 4.34
C TYR A 227 30.79 3.63 5.24
N GLY A 228 30.85 3.17 6.50
CA GLY A 228 31.92 3.47 7.46
C GLY A 228 33.23 2.70 7.24
N GLY A 229 33.43 2.11 6.05
CA GLY A 229 34.70 1.49 5.64
C GLY A 229 35.13 0.26 6.45
N GLY A 230 34.23 -0.37 7.21
CA GLY A 230 34.53 -1.48 8.12
C GLY A 230 34.36 -1.16 9.61
N GLU A 231 33.99 0.06 9.98
CA GLU A 231 33.53 0.44 11.33
C GLU A 231 32.14 1.10 11.24
N VAL A 232 31.47 1.32 12.39
CA VAL A 232 30.08 1.83 12.44
C VAL A 232 29.99 3.02 13.41
N GLY A 233 30.38 4.21 12.94
CA GLY A 233 30.27 5.47 13.68
C GLY A 233 28.87 6.10 13.60
N GLU A 234 28.52 6.91 14.61
CA GLU A 234 27.22 7.59 14.71
C GLU A 234 27.04 8.65 13.61
N ALA A 235 28.08 9.44 13.32
CA ALA A 235 28.06 10.44 12.26
C ALA A 235 27.93 9.83 10.86
N GLU A 236 28.55 8.67 10.63
CA GLU A 236 28.47 7.93 9.37
C GLU A 236 27.07 7.33 9.18
N VAL A 237 26.54 6.68 10.21
CA VAL A 237 25.17 6.14 10.22
C VAL A 237 24.13 7.25 10.03
N ARG A 238 24.28 8.39 10.71
CA ARG A 238 23.39 9.55 10.55
C ARG A 238 23.38 10.07 9.10
N THR A 239 24.57 10.20 8.51
CA THR A 239 24.74 10.62 7.11
C THR A 239 24.14 9.61 6.14
N MET A 240 24.35 8.31 6.37
CA MET A 240 23.83 7.21 5.54
C MET A 240 22.29 7.10 5.60
N LEU A 241 21.71 7.23 6.78
CA LEU A 241 20.26 7.16 6.98
C LEU A 241 19.53 8.42 6.52
N GLY A 242 20.26 9.52 6.28
CA GLY A 242 19.68 10.85 6.10
C GLY A 242 18.90 11.33 7.35
N THR A 243 19.25 10.82 8.54
CA THR A 243 18.52 11.15 9.77
C THR A 243 18.74 12.60 10.14
N ILE A 244 17.63 13.30 10.35
CA ILE A 244 17.61 14.74 10.53
C ILE A 244 18.27 15.10 11.86
N GLU A 245 19.21 16.04 11.82
CA GLU A 245 19.85 16.60 13.01
C GLU A 245 18.78 17.13 13.97
N ARG A 246 18.65 16.55 15.17
CA ARG A 246 17.56 16.92 16.08
C ARG A 246 17.64 18.37 16.53
N GLU A 247 18.84 18.93 16.58
CA GLU A 247 19.11 20.35 16.80
C GLU A 247 18.39 21.24 15.76
N PHE A 248 18.36 20.84 14.50
CA PHE A 248 17.59 21.53 13.45
C PHE A 248 16.07 21.48 13.71
N VAL A 249 15.56 20.35 14.22
CA VAL A 249 14.15 20.23 14.62
C VAL A 249 13.84 21.09 15.84
N TYR A 250 14.72 21.13 16.85
CA TYR A 250 14.57 22.03 18.00
C TYR A 250 14.60 23.50 17.57
N ASP A 251 15.47 23.89 16.63
CA ASP A 251 15.51 25.25 16.08
C ASP A 251 14.24 25.64 15.31
N LEU A 252 13.59 24.72 14.58
CA LEU A 252 12.26 24.96 14.01
C LEU A 252 11.21 25.20 15.11
N VAL A 253 11.25 24.45 16.22
CA VAL A 253 10.34 24.68 17.35
C VAL A 253 10.64 26.00 18.07
N ARG A 254 11.91 26.40 18.23
CA ARG A 254 12.30 27.73 18.74
C ARG A 254 11.77 28.85 17.86
N ALA A 255 11.89 28.73 16.54
CA ALA A 255 11.36 29.72 15.58
C ALA A 255 9.82 29.80 15.63
N LEU A 256 9.12 28.65 15.74
CA LEU A 256 7.67 28.61 15.96
C LEU A 256 7.27 29.30 17.28
N ALA A 257 7.96 28.99 18.38
CA ALA A 257 7.71 29.60 19.70
C ALA A 257 7.85 31.12 19.63
N ALA A 258 9.00 31.60 19.15
CA ALA A 258 9.31 33.02 18.97
C ALA A 258 8.42 33.75 17.95
N GLY A 259 7.72 33.01 17.08
CA GLY A 259 6.88 33.57 16.02
C GLY A 259 7.65 34.06 14.78
N ASP A 260 8.93 33.74 14.66
CA ASP A 260 9.79 34.24 13.58
C ASP A 260 9.64 33.40 12.30
N GLY A 261 8.67 33.79 11.47
CA GLY A 261 8.48 33.20 10.14
C GLY A 261 9.65 33.39 9.17
N ARG A 262 10.56 34.35 9.39
CA ARG A 262 11.75 34.53 8.56
C ARG A 262 12.83 33.53 8.93
N ALA A 263 13.09 33.33 10.22
CA ALA A 263 13.98 32.26 10.69
C ALA A 263 13.44 30.88 10.29
N LEU A 264 12.13 30.66 10.43
CA LEU A 264 11.47 29.41 10.10
C LEU A 264 11.61 29.04 8.61
N LEU A 265 11.34 29.99 7.69
CA LEU A 265 11.51 29.76 6.25
C LEU A 265 12.99 29.66 5.84
N ALA A 266 13.91 30.36 6.51
CA ALA A 266 15.35 30.19 6.30
C ALA A 266 15.80 28.76 6.66
N ARG A 267 15.36 28.23 7.80
CA ARG A 267 15.63 26.82 8.16
C ARG A 267 15.07 25.83 7.14
N VAL A 268 13.85 26.04 6.63
CA VAL A 268 13.30 25.15 5.57
C VAL A 268 14.15 25.20 4.29
N ALA A 269 14.76 26.34 3.96
CA ALA A 269 15.73 26.43 2.87
C ALA A 269 17.04 25.67 3.19
N ASP A 270 17.61 25.82 4.39
CA ASP A 270 18.80 25.08 4.86
C ASP A 270 18.60 23.55 4.71
N ALA A 271 17.42 23.03 5.04
CA ALA A 271 17.10 21.60 4.90
C ALA A 271 16.87 21.16 3.44
N ALA A 272 16.35 22.04 2.59
CA ALA A 272 16.16 21.75 1.17
C ALA A 272 17.51 21.57 0.44
N GLU A 273 18.52 22.37 0.76
CA GLU A 273 19.88 22.21 0.22
C GLU A 273 20.54 20.88 0.64
N ARG A 274 20.15 20.34 1.81
CA ARG A 274 20.63 19.05 2.33
C ARG A 274 19.84 17.83 1.84
N SER A 275 18.92 17.98 0.89
CA SER A 275 18.09 16.88 0.34
C SER A 275 17.26 16.13 1.40
N THR A 276 16.70 16.86 2.38
CA THR A 276 15.94 16.29 3.51
C THR A 276 14.56 15.77 3.08
N ASP A 277 14.13 14.61 3.62
CA ASP A 277 12.73 14.16 3.53
C ASP A 277 11.84 15.05 4.42
N PHE A 278 11.04 15.92 3.79
CA PHE A 278 10.12 16.82 4.47
C PHE A 278 8.97 16.11 5.23
N ALA A 279 8.61 14.88 4.83
CA ALA A 279 7.62 14.08 5.54
C ALA A 279 8.20 13.43 6.81
N ALA A 280 9.48 13.05 6.78
CA ALA A 280 10.24 12.66 7.96
C ALA A 280 10.47 13.87 8.89
N LEU A 281 10.83 15.04 8.35
CA LEU A 281 11.00 16.29 9.11
C LEU A 281 9.74 16.67 9.89
N LEU A 282 8.58 16.61 9.24
CA LEU A 282 7.30 16.86 9.88
C LEU A 282 6.92 15.76 10.91
N ALA A 283 7.38 14.52 10.73
CA ALA A 283 7.18 13.45 11.71
C ALA A 283 8.02 13.66 12.99
N GLU A 284 9.29 14.06 12.86
CA GLU A 284 10.14 14.39 14.01
C GLU A 284 9.65 15.65 14.73
N LEU A 285 9.25 16.70 13.98
CA LEU A 285 8.61 17.90 14.56
C LEU A 285 7.37 17.54 15.41
N LEU A 286 6.52 16.63 14.91
CA LEU A 286 5.37 16.12 15.65
C LEU A 286 5.79 15.31 16.89
N SER A 287 6.87 14.53 16.85
CA SER A 287 7.38 13.82 18.05
C SER A 287 7.91 14.80 19.10
N VAL A 288 8.61 15.86 18.71
CA VAL A 288 9.07 16.90 19.64
C VAL A 288 7.89 17.64 20.28
N LEU A 289 6.89 18.06 19.50
CA LEU A 289 5.66 18.68 20.01
C LEU A 289 4.90 17.75 20.97
N GLN A 290 4.82 16.45 20.65
CA GLN A 290 4.20 15.44 21.52
C GLN A 290 4.96 15.24 22.85
N ARG A 291 6.30 15.27 22.85
CA ARG A 291 7.10 15.23 24.09
C ARG A 291 6.92 16.49 24.94
N ILE A 292 6.87 17.66 24.31
CA ILE A 292 6.58 18.93 24.99
C ILE A 292 5.21 18.87 25.67
N ALA A 293 4.17 18.42 24.96
CA ALA A 293 2.83 18.27 25.52
C ALA A 293 2.78 17.29 26.71
N VAL A 294 3.52 16.17 26.63
CA VAL A 294 3.62 15.21 27.75
C VAL A 294 4.34 15.84 28.95
N HIS A 295 5.44 16.56 28.75
CA HIS A 295 6.17 17.23 29.84
C HIS A 295 5.34 18.33 30.52
N GLN A 296 4.58 19.11 29.74
CA GLN A 296 3.65 20.12 30.27
C GLN A 296 2.48 19.50 31.07
N ALA A 297 2.03 18.30 30.71
CA ALA A 297 0.95 17.59 31.41
C ALA A 297 1.41 16.75 32.60
N LEU A 298 2.66 16.25 32.58
CA LEU A 298 3.23 15.34 33.58
C LEU A 298 4.70 15.71 33.92
N PRO A 299 4.94 16.83 34.65
CA PRO A 299 6.30 17.31 34.93
C PRO A 299 7.20 16.27 35.62
N ASP A 300 6.65 15.55 36.61
CA ASP A 300 7.38 14.58 37.44
C ASP A 300 7.39 13.15 36.87
N GLY A 301 6.71 12.88 35.75
CA GLY A 301 6.40 11.51 35.32
C GLY A 301 6.39 11.23 33.82
N GLY A 302 6.85 12.19 33.00
CA GLY A 302 6.78 12.14 31.53
C GLY A 302 8.11 12.16 30.78
N VAL A 303 9.25 12.16 31.47
CA VAL A 303 10.57 12.08 30.82
C VAL A 303 10.89 10.61 30.54
N ASP A 304 10.81 10.21 29.27
CA ASP A 304 11.36 8.94 28.79
C ASP A 304 12.83 8.82 29.24
N GLU A 305 13.23 7.70 29.84
CA GLU A 305 14.63 7.47 30.26
C GLU A 305 15.61 7.40 29.04
N TYR A 306 15.03 7.39 27.83
CA TYR A 306 15.70 7.46 26.53
C TYR A 306 15.48 8.79 25.78
N ALA A 307 14.97 9.83 26.44
CA ALA A 307 14.81 11.16 25.87
C ALA A 307 16.17 11.89 25.82
N ASP A 308 16.90 11.73 24.72
CA ASP A 308 18.09 12.55 24.48
C ASP A 308 17.73 14.06 24.56
N ALA A 309 18.49 14.84 25.33
CA ALA A 309 18.29 16.27 25.63
C ALA A 309 16.99 16.65 26.38
N PRO A 310 16.77 16.18 27.64
CA PRO A 310 15.60 16.56 28.44
C PRO A 310 15.55 18.06 28.79
N GLU A 311 16.72 18.70 28.95
CA GLU A 311 16.86 20.13 29.24
C GLU A 311 16.25 21.01 28.12
N VAL A 312 16.43 20.61 26.85
CA VAL A 312 15.87 21.32 25.68
C VAL A 312 14.35 21.11 25.59
N ILE A 313 13.84 19.95 26.00
CA ILE A 313 12.38 19.74 26.08
C ILE A 313 11.77 20.64 27.17
N ALA A 314 12.44 20.82 28.31
CA ALA A 314 12.02 21.74 29.36
C ALA A 314 12.09 23.23 28.92
N GLU A 315 13.16 23.62 28.21
CA GLU A 315 13.29 24.95 27.55
C GLU A 315 12.09 25.24 26.66
N LEU A 316 11.79 24.34 25.72
CA LEU A 316 10.70 24.50 24.76
C LEU A 316 9.30 24.42 25.41
N ALA A 317 9.14 23.61 26.45
CA ALA A 317 7.90 23.50 27.22
C ALA A 317 7.60 24.75 28.06
N ALA A 318 8.60 25.52 28.45
CA ALA A 318 8.42 26.83 29.09
C ALA A 318 8.17 27.96 28.07
N ALA A 319 8.63 27.80 26.82
CA ALA A 319 8.52 28.80 25.76
C ALA A 319 7.20 28.78 24.97
N LEU A 320 6.42 27.68 25.05
CA LEU A 320 5.16 27.49 24.34
C LEU A 320 3.97 27.34 25.30
N SER A 321 2.81 27.90 24.96
CA SER A 321 1.58 27.60 25.70
C SER A 321 1.11 26.16 25.40
N PRO A 322 0.43 25.46 26.32
CA PRO A 322 -0.15 24.14 26.03
C PRO A 322 -1.15 24.17 24.87
N GLU A 323 -1.82 25.31 24.66
CA GLU A 323 -2.80 25.52 23.61
C GLU A 323 -2.12 25.67 22.23
N ASP A 324 -1.00 26.40 22.14
CA ASP A 324 -0.14 26.46 20.95
C ASP A 324 0.39 25.06 20.60
N VAL A 325 0.90 24.30 21.58
CA VAL A 325 1.46 22.96 21.35
C VAL A 325 0.42 22.01 20.77
N GLN A 326 -0.80 21.97 21.33
CA GLN A 326 -1.89 21.15 20.81
C GLN A 326 -2.32 21.59 19.40
N LEU A 327 -2.41 22.90 19.16
CA LEU A 327 -2.81 23.44 17.85
C LEU A 327 -1.75 23.19 16.78
N PHE A 328 -0.46 23.37 17.10
CA PHE A 328 0.65 23.07 16.19
C PHE A 328 0.71 21.57 15.89
N TYR A 329 0.54 20.71 16.90
CA TYR A 329 0.46 19.26 16.71
C TYR A 329 -0.71 18.87 15.79
N GLN A 330 -1.89 19.47 15.97
CA GLN A 330 -3.05 19.23 15.09
C GLN A 330 -2.81 19.72 13.64
N ILE A 331 -2.26 20.92 13.46
CA ILE A 331 -1.94 21.49 12.15
C ILE A 331 -0.89 20.63 11.43
N GLY A 332 0.15 20.19 12.14
CA GLY A 332 1.19 19.32 11.61
C GLY A 332 0.68 17.91 11.28
N LEU A 333 -0.24 17.35 12.07
CA LEU A 333 -0.81 16.03 11.83
C LEU A 333 -1.73 16.01 10.59
N ILE A 334 -2.56 17.05 10.42
CA ILE A 334 -3.34 17.26 9.20
C ILE A 334 -2.38 17.51 8.01
N GLY A 335 -1.38 18.37 8.21
CA GLY A 335 -0.33 18.66 7.24
C GLY A 335 0.37 17.40 6.74
N ARG A 336 0.74 16.47 7.62
CA ARG A 336 1.43 15.22 7.26
C ARG A 336 0.58 14.29 6.39
N ARG A 337 -0.75 14.30 6.57
CA ARG A 337 -1.69 13.57 5.71
C ARG A 337 -1.80 14.22 4.32
N ASP A 338 -1.81 15.55 4.27
CA ASP A 338 -2.07 16.32 3.06
C ASP A 338 -0.80 16.67 2.27
N LEU A 339 0.39 16.52 2.86
CA LEU A 339 1.69 16.82 2.25
C LEU A 339 1.95 16.10 0.91
N PRO A 340 1.59 14.82 0.70
CA PRO A 340 1.72 14.16 -0.60
C PRO A 340 0.77 14.70 -1.69
N LEU A 341 -0.15 15.59 -1.35
CA LEU A 341 -1.07 16.27 -2.27
C LEU A 341 -0.59 17.70 -2.62
N ALA A 342 0.52 18.16 -2.03
CA ALA A 342 1.11 19.46 -2.35
C ALA A 342 1.78 19.43 -3.74
N PRO A 343 1.71 20.52 -4.55
CA PRO A 343 2.40 20.59 -5.84
C PRO A 343 3.93 20.48 -5.75
N ASP A 344 4.48 20.83 -4.59
CA ASP A 344 5.87 20.70 -4.20
C ASP A 344 5.92 20.35 -2.68
N PRO A 345 6.63 19.29 -2.25
CA PRO A 345 6.74 18.94 -0.83
C PRO A 345 7.36 20.05 0.04
N ARG A 346 8.30 20.84 -0.49
CA ARG A 346 8.90 21.95 0.26
C ARG A 346 7.85 23.04 0.52
N GLY A 347 7.21 23.55 -0.52
CA GLY A 347 6.12 24.54 -0.41
C GLY A 347 4.94 24.02 0.42
N GLY A 348 4.68 22.71 0.40
CA GLY A 348 3.74 22.05 1.30
C GLY A 348 4.12 22.23 2.78
N LEU A 349 5.38 21.96 3.14
CA LEU A 349 5.88 22.17 4.50
C LEU A 349 5.91 23.65 4.89
N GLU A 350 6.37 24.54 4.00
CA GLU A 350 6.34 26.00 4.23
C GLU A 350 4.91 26.48 4.57
N MET A 351 3.90 26.02 3.83
CA MET A 351 2.49 26.35 4.10
C MET A 351 1.94 25.73 5.40
N ILE A 352 2.42 24.55 5.81
CA ILE A 352 2.05 23.93 7.09
C ILE A 352 2.64 24.75 8.26
N LEU A 353 3.91 25.13 8.16
CA LEU A 353 4.61 25.93 9.17
C LEU A 353 4.08 27.37 9.27
N LEU A 354 3.77 28.01 8.14
CA LEU A 354 3.11 29.32 8.12
C LEU A 354 1.68 29.27 8.71
N ARG A 355 0.96 28.15 8.56
CA ARG A 355 -0.33 27.94 9.24
C ARG A 355 -0.19 27.86 10.76
N MET A 356 0.85 27.21 11.28
CA MET A 356 1.13 27.21 12.73
C MET A 356 1.34 28.64 13.24
N LEU A 357 2.10 29.46 12.50
CA LEU A 357 2.30 30.87 12.87
C LEU A 357 1.03 31.73 12.75
N SER A 358 0.19 31.52 11.73
CA SER A 358 -1.02 32.33 11.50
C SER A 358 -2.19 31.94 12.42
N PHE A 359 -2.25 30.69 12.87
CA PHE A 359 -3.27 30.18 13.77
C PHE A 359 -2.65 29.92 15.14
N ARG A 360 -2.62 30.96 15.97
CA ARG A 360 -2.40 30.86 17.42
C ARG A 360 -3.70 31.28 18.12
N PRO A 361 -4.10 30.65 19.24
CA PRO A 361 -5.20 31.12 20.06
C PRO A 361 -4.95 32.58 20.48
N ALA A 362 -5.99 33.42 20.46
CA ALA A 362 -5.85 34.80 20.90
C ALA A 362 -5.52 34.83 22.39
N ALA A 363 -4.30 35.27 22.73
CA ALA A 363 -3.85 35.37 24.11
C ALA A 363 -4.81 36.25 24.92
N ALA A 364 -5.33 35.71 26.03
CA ALA A 364 -6.35 36.34 26.86
C ALA A 364 -5.79 37.53 27.66
N GLY A 365 -5.47 38.63 26.96
CA GLY A 365 -4.91 39.85 27.52
C GLY A 365 -4.14 40.75 26.54
N SER A 366 -3.90 40.35 25.29
CA SER A 366 -3.13 41.18 24.33
C SER A 366 -4.02 42.03 23.41
N ASP A 367 -4.52 43.15 23.93
CA ASP A 367 -5.05 44.21 23.08
C ASP A 367 -3.94 44.78 22.18
N SER A 368 -4.19 44.86 20.87
CA SER A 368 -3.40 45.68 19.94
C SER A 368 -4.23 46.08 18.72
N PRO A 369 -4.01 47.27 18.15
CA PRO A 369 -5.08 48.02 17.52
C PRO A 369 -5.37 47.60 16.07
N ALA A 370 -6.67 47.53 15.74
CA ALA A 370 -7.12 47.56 14.36
C ALA A 370 -6.72 48.88 13.66
N PRO A 371 -6.35 48.87 12.37
CA PRO A 371 -5.95 50.08 11.65
C PRO A 371 -7.10 51.09 11.57
N ALA A 372 -6.81 52.35 11.87
CA ALA A 372 -7.82 53.39 12.03
C ALA A 372 -8.55 53.76 10.72
N ALA A 373 -9.86 53.94 10.80
CA ALA A 373 -10.69 54.33 9.67
C ALA A 373 -10.49 55.81 9.28
N GLY A 374 -9.99 56.05 8.06
CA GLY A 374 -9.88 57.40 7.48
C GLY A 374 -11.22 57.91 6.95
N THR A 375 -11.76 58.98 7.54
CA THR A 375 -13.05 59.57 7.16
C THR A 375 -12.93 60.65 6.08
N ALA A 376 -13.67 60.50 4.98
CA ALA A 376 -14.05 61.63 4.11
C ALA A 376 -15.30 61.32 3.29
N ARG A 377 -16.38 62.09 3.45
CA ARG A 377 -17.60 62.02 2.62
C ARG A 377 -18.27 63.40 2.52
N PRO A 378 -18.49 63.93 1.31
CA PRO A 378 -19.54 64.90 1.02
C PRO A 378 -20.82 64.18 0.51
N ALA A 379 -21.95 64.87 0.49
CA ALA A 379 -23.24 64.27 0.14
C ALA A 379 -24.18 65.21 -0.63
N ARG A 380 -25.04 64.62 -1.48
CA ARG A 380 -26.36 65.09 -1.97
C ARG A 380 -26.87 64.07 -3.01
N ALA A 381 -28.16 63.94 -3.32
CA ALA A 381 -29.41 64.05 -2.54
C ALA A 381 -30.55 63.55 -3.45
N GLY A 382 -31.54 62.80 -2.94
CA GLY A 382 -32.62 62.30 -3.81
C GLY A 382 -33.67 61.40 -3.15
N SER A 383 -34.75 62.03 -2.68
CA SER A 383 -36.14 61.53 -2.50
C SER A 383 -36.44 60.16 -1.86
N ALA A 384 -37.39 60.19 -0.92
CA ALA A 384 -38.30 59.07 -0.65
C ALA A 384 -39.43 59.04 -1.72
N ALA A 385 -40.40 58.10 -1.77
CA ALA A 385 -40.81 57.10 -0.78
C ALA A 385 -41.52 55.89 -1.43
N ALA A 386 -41.68 54.81 -0.63
CA ALA A 386 -42.76 53.82 -0.63
C ALA A 386 -43.20 53.11 -1.93
N GLY A 387 -43.13 51.77 -1.93
CA GLY A 387 -43.97 50.95 -2.83
C GLY A 387 -43.56 49.49 -3.01
N ALA A 388 -44.40 48.57 -2.49
CA ALA A 388 -44.50 47.14 -2.83
C ALA A 388 -43.32 46.18 -2.59
N SER A 389 -43.67 44.94 -2.21
CA SER A 389 -42.78 43.79 -2.05
C SER A 389 -42.75 42.95 -3.32
N ALA A 390 -41.56 42.47 -3.72
CA ALA A 390 -41.41 41.35 -4.64
C ALA A 390 -40.12 40.58 -4.35
N ALA A 391 -40.21 39.25 -4.25
CA ALA A 391 -39.06 38.37 -4.14
C ALA A 391 -39.16 37.25 -5.19
N ALA A 392 -38.17 37.14 -6.09
CA ALA A 392 -37.85 35.91 -6.83
C ALA A 392 -36.57 36.03 -7.70
N ARG A 393 -35.79 34.94 -7.72
CA ARG A 393 -34.97 34.42 -8.85
C ARG A 393 -33.86 35.30 -9.46
N ALA A 394 -32.66 35.08 -8.93
CA ALA A 394 -31.50 34.47 -9.62
C ALA A 394 -31.36 34.57 -11.16
N SER A 395 -30.17 35.01 -11.59
CA SER A 395 -29.55 34.68 -12.89
C SER A 395 -28.01 34.70 -12.75
N ALA A 396 -27.29 33.96 -13.61
CA ALA A 396 -25.82 33.88 -13.59
C ALA A 396 -25.24 33.63 -15.01
N PRO A 397 -24.38 34.53 -15.54
CA PRO A 397 -23.49 34.32 -16.70
C PRO A 397 -22.00 34.20 -16.25
N ALA A 398 -21.01 33.79 -17.05
CA ALA A 398 -20.95 33.25 -18.42
C ALA A 398 -19.58 32.56 -18.67
N GLY A 399 -19.46 31.83 -19.80
CA GLY A 399 -18.21 31.65 -20.54
C GLY A 399 -17.36 30.41 -20.24
N GLU A 400 -16.54 29.87 -21.16
CA GLU A 400 -16.40 30.05 -22.63
C GLU A 400 -15.84 28.74 -23.24
N SER A 401 -15.95 28.54 -24.57
CA SER A 401 -15.47 27.34 -25.28
C SER A 401 -14.19 27.59 -26.10
N PRO A 402 -13.54 26.54 -26.63
CA PRO A 402 -13.57 26.34 -28.09
C PRO A 402 -13.77 24.87 -28.55
N ALA A 403 -13.80 24.67 -29.88
CA ALA A 403 -14.05 23.41 -30.59
C ALA A 403 -12.78 22.51 -30.68
N SER A 404 -12.69 21.36 -31.38
CA SER A 404 -13.47 20.70 -32.45
C SER A 404 -13.02 19.20 -32.55
N THR A 405 -13.48 18.23 -33.38
CA THR A 405 -14.42 18.13 -34.53
C THR A 405 -14.92 16.67 -34.63
N ALA A 406 -16.09 16.39 -35.24
CA ALA A 406 -16.43 15.09 -35.86
C ALA A 406 -17.55 15.26 -36.93
N PRO A 407 -17.65 14.40 -37.97
CA PRO A 407 -18.63 14.55 -39.05
C PRO A 407 -19.96 13.81 -38.79
N GLY A 408 -21.02 14.22 -39.50
CA GLY A 408 -22.34 13.59 -39.39
C GLY A 408 -22.49 12.34 -40.26
N ALA A 409 -23.16 11.33 -39.71
CA ALA A 409 -23.71 10.18 -40.44
C ALA A 409 -25.24 10.17 -40.30
N ALA A 410 -25.94 9.60 -41.29
CA ALA A 410 -27.38 9.36 -41.21
C ALA A 410 -27.70 8.23 -40.21
N PRO A 411 -28.89 8.22 -39.58
CA PRO A 411 -29.27 7.10 -38.70
C PRO A 411 -29.29 5.78 -39.49
N PRO A 412 -28.69 4.70 -38.97
CA PRO A 412 -28.69 3.40 -39.61
C PRO A 412 -30.08 2.75 -39.57
N ALA A 413 -30.26 1.68 -40.35
CA ALA A 413 -31.49 0.88 -40.34
C ALA A 413 -31.68 0.19 -38.97
N GLY A 414 -32.94 -0.17 -38.65
CA GLY A 414 -33.42 -0.48 -37.29
C GLY A 414 -32.82 -1.69 -36.55
N ASP A 415 -31.85 -2.38 -37.14
CA ASP A 415 -31.16 -3.54 -36.57
C ASP A 415 -29.74 -3.20 -36.05
N ASP A 416 -29.19 -2.02 -36.35
CA ASP A 416 -27.83 -1.61 -35.93
C ASP A 416 -27.80 -1.02 -34.51
N TRP A 417 -27.79 -1.90 -33.52
CA TRP A 417 -27.67 -1.53 -32.10
C TRP A 417 -26.36 -0.77 -31.76
N PRO A 418 -25.16 -1.18 -32.23
CA PRO A 418 -23.94 -0.39 -32.05
C PRO A 418 -24.04 1.05 -32.60
N GLY A 419 -24.60 1.22 -33.80
CA GLY A 419 -24.83 2.53 -34.41
C GLY A 419 -25.80 3.40 -33.61
N LEU A 420 -26.84 2.81 -33.03
CA LEU A 420 -27.75 3.51 -32.11
C LEU A 420 -27.06 3.95 -30.81
N ILE A 421 -26.17 3.13 -30.22
CA ILE A 421 -25.38 3.53 -29.05
C ILE A 421 -24.51 4.76 -29.36
N ALA A 422 -23.80 4.73 -30.50
CA ALA A 422 -22.98 5.85 -30.95
C ALA A 422 -23.80 7.13 -31.18
N ALA A 423 -24.97 7.01 -31.82
CA ALA A 423 -25.89 8.13 -32.05
C ALA A 423 -26.50 8.72 -30.77
N MET A 424 -26.72 7.91 -29.73
CA MET A 424 -27.27 8.37 -28.45
C MET A 424 -26.25 9.15 -27.59
N GLY A 425 -24.94 9.00 -27.82
CA GLY A 425 -23.90 9.78 -27.13
C GLY A 425 -23.86 9.60 -25.60
N LEU A 426 -24.31 8.46 -25.09
CA LEU A 426 -24.43 8.17 -23.66
C LEU A 426 -23.06 8.18 -22.96
N ARG A 427 -23.01 8.70 -21.72
CA ARG A 427 -21.79 8.75 -20.90
C ARG A 427 -22.05 8.21 -19.49
N GLY A 428 -21.05 7.54 -18.92
CA GLY A 428 -21.13 6.91 -17.60
C GLY A 428 -22.03 5.67 -17.57
N LEU A 429 -22.61 5.37 -16.40
CA LEU A 429 -23.36 4.13 -16.13
C LEU A 429 -24.49 3.81 -17.13
N ALA A 430 -25.09 4.83 -17.77
CA ALA A 430 -26.12 4.62 -18.80
C ALA A 430 -25.55 4.16 -20.14
N GLY A 431 -24.31 4.54 -20.49
CA GLY A 431 -23.59 4.00 -21.65
C GLY A 431 -23.18 2.55 -21.40
N GLN A 432 -22.61 2.27 -20.22
CA GLN A 432 -22.23 0.91 -19.83
C GLN A 432 -23.43 -0.06 -19.79
N LEU A 433 -24.62 0.41 -19.42
CA LEU A 433 -25.85 -0.38 -19.54
C LEU A 433 -26.18 -0.71 -21.01
N ALA A 434 -26.05 0.25 -21.93
CA ALA A 434 -26.34 0.05 -23.34
C ALA A 434 -25.31 -0.86 -24.05
N GLU A 435 -24.02 -0.68 -23.75
CA GLU A 435 -22.88 -1.47 -24.29
C GLU A 435 -22.93 -2.96 -23.91
N ASN A 436 -23.56 -3.28 -22.77
CA ASN A 436 -23.73 -4.63 -22.25
C ASN A 436 -25.13 -5.22 -22.50
N CYS A 437 -26.00 -4.48 -23.19
CA CYS A 437 -27.25 -5.00 -23.74
C CYS A 437 -27.05 -5.51 -25.18
N THR A 438 -27.67 -6.64 -25.52
CA THR A 438 -27.95 -7.03 -26.91
C THR A 438 -29.38 -6.64 -27.29
N LEU A 439 -29.59 -6.24 -28.54
CA LEU A 439 -30.93 -6.04 -29.11
C LEU A 439 -31.52 -7.41 -29.51
N LEU A 440 -32.70 -7.75 -29.00
CA LEU A 440 -33.45 -8.94 -29.40
C LEU A 440 -34.52 -8.62 -30.46
N SER A 441 -35.20 -7.47 -30.34
CA SER A 441 -36.21 -7.02 -31.30
C SER A 441 -36.42 -5.50 -31.25
N CYS A 442 -36.71 -4.89 -32.40
CA CYS A 442 -37.03 -3.47 -32.56
C CYS A 442 -38.32 -3.31 -33.39
N GLU A 443 -39.47 -3.44 -32.72
CA GLU A 443 -40.78 -3.20 -33.32
C GLU A 443 -41.13 -1.70 -33.29
N GLU A 444 -42.22 -1.29 -33.96
CA GLU A 444 -42.60 0.13 -34.08
C GLU A 444 -42.89 0.83 -32.75
N ASN A 445 -43.23 0.07 -31.69
CA ASN A 445 -43.65 0.59 -30.37
C ASN A 445 -42.97 -0.15 -29.20
N ARG A 446 -42.05 -1.08 -29.47
CA ARG A 446 -41.42 -1.94 -28.46
C ARG A 446 -39.98 -2.26 -28.85
N VAL A 447 -39.05 -2.08 -27.92
CA VAL A 447 -37.66 -2.53 -28.05
C VAL A 447 -37.38 -3.48 -26.91
N GLN A 448 -36.93 -4.68 -27.23
CA GLN A 448 -36.51 -5.69 -26.25
C GLN A 448 -35.00 -5.81 -26.27
N LEU A 449 -34.39 -5.56 -25.11
CA LEU A 449 -32.97 -5.74 -24.87
C LEU A 449 -32.75 -6.93 -23.92
N HIS A 450 -31.64 -7.64 -24.09
CA HIS A 450 -31.16 -8.61 -23.11
C HIS A 450 -29.85 -8.13 -22.51
N LEU A 451 -29.80 -8.03 -21.17
CA LEU A 451 -28.62 -7.61 -20.42
C LEU A 451 -27.85 -8.84 -19.94
N ASP A 452 -26.53 -8.87 -20.16
CA ASP A 452 -25.68 -9.97 -19.71
C ASP A 452 -25.83 -10.19 -18.17
N PRO A 453 -26.02 -11.45 -17.70
CA PRO A 453 -26.17 -11.77 -16.28
C PRO A 453 -25.09 -11.18 -15.36
N ALA A 454 -23.86 -11.00 -15.83
CA ALA A 454 -22.78 -10.38 -15.05
C ALA A 454 -23.06 -8.90 -14.66
N HIS A 455 -23.95 -8.23 -15.40
CA HIS A 455 -24.22 -6.80 -15.29
C HIS A 455 -25.64 -6.47 -14.80
N GLN A 456 -26.42 -7.46 -14.33
CA GLN A 456 -27.75 -7.28 -13.71
C GLN A 456 -27.80 -6.17 -12.64
N HIS A 457 -26.71 -5.93 -11.91
CA HIS A 457 -26.63 -4.87 -10.90
C HIS A 457 -26.72 -3.43 -11.47
N LEU A 458 -26.55 -3.24 -12.78
CA LEU A 458 -26.78 -1.97 -13.46
C LEU A 458 -28.26 -1.73 -13.82
N LEU A 459 -29.10 -2.77 -13.76
CA LEU A 459 -30.52 -2.73 -14.10
C LEU A 459 -31.34 -2.03 -13.00
N THR A 460 -31.27 -0.69 -12.98
CA THR A 460 -32.06 0.15 -12.08
C THR A 460 -33.11 0.95 -12.87
N PRO A 461 -34.33 1.17 -12.34
CA PRO A 461 -35.37 1.93 -13.04
C PRO A 461 -34.93 3.32 -13.49
N ALA A 462 -34.01 3.96 -12.75
CA ALA A 462 -33.45 5.27 -13.09
C ALA A 462 -32.45 5.24 -14.26
N LEU A 463 -31.79 4.12 -14.54
CA LEU A 463 -30.94 3.94 -15.72
C LEU A 463 -31.76 3.41 -16.91
N GLN A 464 -32.72 2.51 -16.68
CA GLN A 464 -33.68 2.06 -17.70
C GLN A 464 -34.49 3.23 -18.27
N GLY A 465 -34.98 4.14 -17.41
CA GLY A 465 -35.68 5.36 -17.84
C GLY A 465 -34.81 6.27 -18.70
N LYS A 466 -33.56 6.51 -18.31
CA LYS A 466 -32.60 7.32 -19.09
C LYS A 466 -32.26 6.70 -20.45
N LEU A 467 -32.14 5.37 -20.52
CA LEU A 467 -31.92 4.66 -21.77
C LEU A 467 -33.16 4.75 -22.69
N GLY A 468 -34.37 4.62 -22.14
CA GLY A 468 -35.63 4.84 -22.86
C GLY A 468 -35.80 6.28 -23.37
N GLU A 469 -35.48 7.29 -22.55
CA GLU A 469 -35.47 8.70 -22.96
C GLU A 469 -34.48 8.98 -24.10
N ALA A 470 -33.30 8.34 -24.08
CA ALA A 470 -32.30 8.47 -25.13
C ALA A 470 -32.75 7.79 -26.44
N LEU A 471 -33.35 6.59 -26.36
CA LEU A 471 -33.87 5.89 -27.52
C LEU A 471 -35.08 6.60 -28.14
N ASN A 472 -36.04 7.08 -27.35
CA ASN A 472 -37.17 7.86 -27.86
C ASN A 472 -36.70 9.13 -28.58
N ARG A 473 -35.63 9.77 -28.08
CA ARG A 473 -34.99 10.94 -28.72
C ARG A 473 -34.25 10.58 -30.02
N CYS A 474 -33.61 9.41 -30.07
CA CYS A 474 -32.85 8.94 -31.23
C CYS A 474 -33.75 8.39 -32.35
N LEU A 475 -34.86 7.73 -32.00
CA LEU A 475 -35.80 7.09 -32.92
C LEU A 475 -36.99 8.00 -33.31
N GLY A 476 -37.16 9.16 -32.64
CA GLY A 476 -38.21 10.14 -32.96
C GLY A 476 -39.64 9.67 -32.66
N ARG A 477 -39.81 8.57 -31.93
CA ARG A 477 -41.09 7.94 -31.58
C ARG A 477 -41.07 7.46 -30.13
N GLU A 478 -42.23 7.38 -29.48
CA GLU A 478 -42.33 6.72 -28.17
C GLU A 478 -42.20 5.21 -28.33
N VAL A 479 -41.27 4.60 -27.59
CA VAL A 479 -41.00 3.16 -27.58
C VAL A 479 -41.06 2.65 -26.15
N ARG A 480 -41.70 1.50 -25.93
CA ARG A 480 -41.61 0.78 -24.65
C ARG A 480 -40.34 -0.06 -24.63
N LEU A 481 -39.43 0.28 -23.71
CA LEU A 481 -38.17 -0.42 -23.51
C LEU A 481 -38.30 -1.48 -22.41
N GLU A 482 -38.24 -2.74 -22.81
CA GLU A 482 -38.14 -3.89 -21.93
C GLU A 482 -36.69 -4.38 -21.93
N ILE A 483 -36.09 -4.51 -20.75
CA ILE A 483 -34.80 -5.20 -20.59
C ILE A 483 -35.09 -6.49 -19.82
N ASP A 484 -34.80 -7.63 -20.43
CA ASP A 484 -34.79 -8.92 -19.74
C ASP A 484 -33.36 -9.28 -19.33
N SER A 485 -33.24 -10.06 -18.26
CA SER A 485 -31.98 -10.61 -17.74
C SER A 485 -32.12 -12.06 -17.26
N GLY A 486 -33.22 -12.73 -17.63
CA GLY A 486 -33.46 -14.15 -17.37
C GLY A 486 -32.51 -15.08 -18.14
N SER A 487 -32.28 -16.27 -17.59
CA SER A 487 -31.28 -17.24 -18.06
C SER A 487 -31.65 -18.02 -19.33
N ASP A 488 -32.90 -17.92 -19.78
CA ASP A 488 -33.49 -18.91 -20.70
C ASP A 488 -33.53 -18.46 -22.17
N ALA A 489 -32.91 -17.32 -22.49
CA ALA A 489 -32.68 -16.86 -23.85
C ALA A 489 -31.19 -16.96 -24.19
N GLN A 490 -30.79 -17.87 -25.09
CA GLN A 490 -29.48 -17.78 -25.74
C GLN A 490 -29.46 -16.57 -26.69
N PRO A 491 -28.59 -15.57 -26.48
CA PRO A 491 -28.40 -14.50 -27.45
C PRO A 491 -27.68 -15.09 -28.68
N ALA A 492 -28.31 -14.99 -29.85
CA ALA A 492 -27.70 -15.41 -31.12
C ALA A 492 -26.63 -14.42 -31.65
N ALA A 493 -26.37 -13.33 -30.92
CA ALA A 493 -25.40 -12.29 -31.23
C ALA A 493 -24.53 -11.98 -30.00
N GLU A 494 -23.25 -11.68 -30.22
CA GLU A 494 -22.33 -11.23 -29.17
C GLU A 494 -22.71 -9.80 -28.69
N THR A 495 -22.44 -9.47 -27.43
CA THR A 495 -22.58 -8.08 -26.95
C THR A 495 -21.58 -7.16 -27.68
N PRO A 496 -21.93 -5.89 -27.97
CA PRO A 496 -20.99 -4.94 -28.58
C PRO A 496 -19.67 -4.83 -27.80
N ALA A 497 -19.73 -4.87 -26.46
CA ALA A 497 -18.55 -4.90 -25.60
C ALA A 497 -17.65 -6.14 -25.82
N ARG A 498 -18.21 -7.35 -26.04
CA ARG A 498 -17.42 -8.55 -26.37
C ARG A 498 -16.82 -8.46 -27.77
N GLN A 499 -17.58 -7.96 -28.74
CA GLN A 499 -17.12 -7.79 -30.12
C GLN A 499 -15.95 -6.79 -30.20
N GLN A 500 -16.04 -5.65 -29.48
CA GLN A 500 -14.94 -4.67 -29.37
C GLN A 500 -13.72 -5.24 -28.63
N ALA A 501 -13.93 -5.93 -27.49
CA ALA A 501 -12.83 -6.55 -26.75
C ALA A 501 -12.08 -7.59 -27.59
N ARG A 502 -12.81 -8.38 -28.38
CA ARG A 502 -12.24 -9.34 -29.33
C ARG A 502 -11.44 -8.66 -30.45
N MET A 503 -11.98 -7.62 -31.10
CA MET A 503 -11.25 -6.87 -32.13
C MET A 503 -9.99 -6.20 -31.57
N ALA A 504 -10.02 -5.69 -30.34
CA ALA A 504 -8.84 -5.16 -29.66
C ALA A 504 -7.79 -6.24 -29.38
N GLN A 505 -8.21 -7.44 -28.95
CA GLN A 505 -7.32 -8.57 -28.71
C GLN A 505 -6.70 -9.13 -30.00
N GLU A 506 -7.48 -9.24 -31.08
CA GLU A 506 -6.99 -9.63 -32.41
C GLU A 506 -5.98 -8.60 -32.96
N ARG A 507 -6.20 -7.29 -32.75
CA ARG A 507 -5.23 -6.23 -33.08
C ARG A 507 -3.95 -6.29 -32.24
N GLN A 508 -4.04 -6.56 -30.94
CA GLN A 508 -2.86 -6.72 -30.07
C GLN A 508 -2.00 -7.91 -30.53
N GLN A 509 -2.63 -9.05 -30.82
CA GLN A 509 -1.92 -10.23 -31.34
C GLN A 509 -1.30 -10.00 -32.73
N ALA A 510 -1.93 -9.18 -33.58
CA ALA A 510 -1.33 -8.76 -34.85
C ALA A 510 -0.08 -7.88 -34.64
N ALA A 511 -0.10 -6.95 -33.69
CA ALA A 511 1.06 -6.12 -33.35
C ALA A 511 2.22 -6.94 -32.75
N GLU A 512 1.92 -7.87 -31.85
CA GLU A 512 2.91 -8.78 -31.24
C GLU A 512 3.55 -9.72 -32.25
N SER A 513 2.76 -10.31 -33.15
CA SER A 513 3.26 -11.19 -34.20
C SER A 513 4.04 -10.45 -35.30
N ALA A 514 3.70 -9.19 -35.60
CA ALA A 514 4.49 -8.34 -36.48
C ALA A 514 5.88 -8.05 -35.89
N ILE A 515 5.96 -7.63 -34.63
CA ILE A 515 7.25 -7.33 -33.96
C ILE A 515 8.09 -8.60 -33.75
N ALA A 516 7.46 -9.76 -33.52
CA ALA A 516 8.15 -11.05 -33.49
C ALA A 516 8.57 -11.55 -34.90
N GLY A 517 8.00 -11.00 -35.96
CA GLY A 517 8.29 -11.30 -37.36
C GLY A 517 9.40 -10.45 -37.99
N ASP A 518 9.60 -9.23 -37.49
CA ASP A 518 10.53 -8.24 -38.05
C ASP A 518 12.00 -8.71 -38.05
N GLU A 519 12.62 -8.73 -39.23
CA GLU A 519 14.02 -9.16 -39.42
C GLU A 519 15.02 -8.25 -38.69
N THR A 520 14.73 -6.96 -38.57
CA THR A 520 15.52 -5.97 -37.82
C THR A 520 15.48 -6.26 -36.33
N VAL A 521 14.28 -6.57 -35.80
CA VAL A 521 14.11 -6.92 -34.38
C VAL A 521 14.83 -8.22 -34.06
N ARG A 522 14.74 -9.23 -34.92
CA ARG A 522 15.50 -10.49 -34.77
C ARG A 522 17.01 -10.26 -34.84
N ALA A 523 17.50 -9.50 -35.82
CA ALA A 523 18.92 -9.16 -35.92
C ALA A 523 19.45 -8.43 -34.67
N LEU A 524 18.64 -7.58 -34.03
CA LEU A 524 18.98 -6.94 -32.74
C LEU A 524 18.97 -7.93 -31.56
N GLN A 525 18.03 -8.87 -31.51
CA GLN A 525 18.03 -9.95 -30.52
C GLN A 525 19.29 -10.83 -30.65
N ASP A 526 19.59 -11.30 -31.86
CA ASP A 526 20.72 -12.19 -32.14
C ASP A 526 22.09 -11.50 -31.94
N THR A 527 22.22 -10.23 -32.36
CA THR A 527 23.50 -9.49 -32.28
C THR A 527 23.82 -9.00 -30.86
N PHE A 528 22.79 -8.60 -30.08
CA PHE A 528 23.00 -7.93 -28.79
C PHE A 528 22.42 -8.69 -27.57
N ASN A 529 21.87 -9.90 -27.75
CA ASN A 529 21.10 -10.60 -26.71
C ASN A 529 19.91 -9.76 -26.18
N ALA A 530 19.38 -8.86 -27.02
CA ALA A 530 18.30 -7.96 -26.66
C ALA A 530 17.00 -8.73 -26.38
N ARG A 531 16.12 -8.15 -25.55
CA ARG A 531 14.78 -8.70 -25.27
C ARG A 531 13.74 -7.63 -25.56
N VAL A 532 12.73 -8.00 -26.35
CA VAL A 532 11.52 -7.18 -26.51
C VAL A 532 10.71 -7.28 -25.22
N GLN A 533 10.26 -6.15 -24.68
CA GLN A 533 9.36 -6.12 -23.53
C GLN A 533 7.91 -6.25 -24.02
N PRO A 534 7.18 -7.34 -23.70
CA PRO A 534 5.83 -7.58 -24.25
C PRO A 534 4.87 -6.44 -23.94
N ASP A 535 4.88 -5.94 -22.71
CA ASP A 535 3.98 -4.88 -22.21
C ASP A 535 4.19 -3.50 -22.87
N SER A 536 5.23 -3.36 -23.71
CA SER A 536 5.48 -2.15 -24.49
C SER A 536 4.85 -2.17 -25.89
N ILE A 537 4.41 -3.34 -26.36
CA ILE A 537 3.80 -3.51 -27.68
C ILE A 537 2.38 -2.96 -27.64
N ARG A 538 2.09 -2.03 -28.56
CA ARG A 538 0.76 -1.47 -28.80
C ARG A 538 0.45 -1.53 -30.29
N PRO A 539 -0.80 -1.79 -30.69
CA PRO A 539 -1.21 -1.56 -32.07
C PRO A 539 -1.06 -0.08 -32.41
N LEU A 540 -0.86 0.21 -33.69
CA LEU A 540 -1.04 1.56 -34.21
C LEU A 540 -2.54 1.84 -34.31
N ASP A 541 -2.99 2.94 -33.72
CA ASP A 541 -4.34 3.46 -33.97
C ASP A 541 -4.36 4.09 -35.37
N ASP A 542 -5.28 3.64 -36.23
CA ASP A 542 -5.56 4.30 -37.51
C ASP A 542 -6.12 5.72 -37.25
N ALA A 543 -5.57 6.72 -37.95
CA ALA A 543 -5.80 8.15 -37.71
C ALA A 543 -6.96 8.78 -38.50
#